data_AF-A0A5K1BLY5-F1
#
_entry.id   AF-A0A5K1BLY5-F1
#
_cell.length_a   1.000
_cell.length_b   1.000
_cell.length_c   1.000
_cell.angle_alpha   90.00
_cell.angle_beta   90.00
_cell.angle_gamma   90.00
#
_symmetry.space_group_name_H-M   'P 1'
#
loop_
_entity.id
_entity.type
_entity.pdbx_description
1 polymer ?
#
loop_
_entity_poly.entity_id
_entity_poly.type
_entity_poly.pdbx_seq_one_letter_code
_entity_poly.pdbx_strand_id
1 'polypeptide(L)'
;VYEQSISAVCHLDWPKDRLLIQILDDSDEEGIQKLIKNEVSKWSQKGLNILYRHRFIRTGYKAGNLKSAMACDYVKDYEFVAIFDADFQPNPDFLKQTIPYFK
;
A
#
# COMPACT_ATOMS: atom_id res chain seq x y z
N VAL A 1 -12.39 -8.91 -2.45
CA VAL A 1 -11.30 -8.35 -3.29
C VAL A 1 -10.33 -7.54 -2.44
N TYR A 2 -10.70 -6.39 -1.87
CA TYR A 2 -9.76 -5.54 -1.09
C TYR A 2 -9.02 -6.31 0.03
N GLU A 3 -9.72 -7.15 0.81
CA GLU A 3 -9.11 -7.91 1.91
C GLU A 3 -8.03 -8.88 1.40
N GLN A 4 -8.30 -9.55 0.28
CA GLN A 4 -7.35 -10.47 -0.35
C GLN A 4 -6.11 -9.74 -0.86
N SER A 5 -6.29 -8.59 -1.54
CA SER A 5 -5.17 -7.80 -2.06
C SER A 5 -4.32 -7.21 -0.94
N ILE A 6 -4.94 -6.64 0.09
CA ILE A 6 -4.21 -6.11 1.26
C ILE A 6 -3.46 -7.24 1.96
N SER A 7 -4.13 -8.37 2.19
CA SER A 7 -3.51 -9.55 2.78
C SER A 7 -2.31 -10.02 1.96
N ALA A 8 -2.42 -10.11 0.63
CA ALA A 8 -1.31 -10.53 -0.24
C ALA A 8 -0.10 -9.60 -0.11
N VAL A 9 -0.29 -8.28 -0.11
CA VAL A 9 0.81 -7.31 0.08
C VAL A 9 1.41 -7.41 1.50
N CYS A 10 0.59 -7.65 2.52
CA CYS A 10 1.05 -7.87 3.90
C CYS A 10 1.85 -9.17 4.08
N HIS A 11 1.75 -10.14 3.16
CA HIS A 11 2.51 -11.39 3.18
C HIS A 11 3.74 -11.37 2.26
N LEU A 12 4.11 -10.21 1.69
CA LEU A 12 5.36 -10.08 0.97
C LEU A 12 6.54 -10.48 1.86
N ASP A 13 7.37 -11.38 1.34
CA ASP A 13 8.56 -11.89 1.99
C ASP A 13 9.69 -10.87 1.85
N TRP A 14 9.62 -9.84 2.69
CA TRP A 14 10.59 -8.76 2.80
C TRP A 14 10.77 -8.35 4.27
N PRO A 15 11.95 -7.87 4.70
CA PRO A 15 12.14 -7.38 6.07
C PRO A 15 11.10 -6.30 6.42
N LYS A 16 10.32 -6.53 7.48
CA LYS A 16 9.18 -5.69 7.85
C LYS A 16 9.60 -4.27 8.24
N ASP A 17 10.79 -4.12 8.82
CA ASP A 17 11.44 -2.85 9.16
C ASP A 17 11.87 -2.04 7.93
N ARG A 18 11.90 -2.67 6.74
CA ARG A 18 12.27 -2.07 5.45
C ARG A 18 11.11 -2.00 4.46
N LEU A 19 9.89 -2.25 4.93
CA LEU A 19 8.69 -2.25 4.09
C LEU A 19 7.67 -1.25 4.64
N LEU A 20 7.25 -0.32 3.79
CA LEU A 20 6.11 0.55 4.03
C LEU A 20 5.00 0.21 3.03
N ILE A 21 3.81 -0.10 3.54
CA ILE A 21 2.63 -0.37 2.73
C ILE A 21 1.68 0.82 2.81
N GLN A 22 1.29 1.37 1.66
CA GLN A 22 0.30 2.45 1.59
C GLN A 22 -0.94 1.96 0.86
N ILE A 23 -2.09 2.00 1.53
CA ILE A 23 -3.40 1.75 0.91
C ILE A 23 -3.99 3.11 0.54
N LEU A 24 -4.05 3.36 -0.76
CA LEU A 24 -4.53 4.62 -1.33
C LEU A 24 -5.98 4.45 -1.81
N ASP A 25 -6.93 4.99 -1.04
CA ASP A 25 -8.36 4.85 -1.29
C ASP A 25 -8.97 6.15 -1.84
N ASP A 26 -9.55 6.08 -3.04
CA ASP A 26 -10.29 7.18 -3.70
C ASP A 26 -11.82 6.95 -3.68
N SER A 27 -12.32 6.01 -2.86
CA SER A 27 -13.76 5.74 -2.72
C SER A 27 -14.45 6.79 -1.84
N ASP A 28 -15.67 7.17 -2.21
CA ASP A 28 -16.52 8.09 -1.42
C ASP A 28 -17.51 7.31 -0.52
N GLU A 29 -17.44 5.98 -0.52
CA GLU A 29 -18.36 5.12 0.23
C GLU A 29 -17.83 4.85 1.64
N GLU A 30 -18.44 5.49 2.65
CA GLU A 30 -18.02 5.39 4.05
C GLU A 30 -17.95 3.94 4.57
N GLY A 31 -18.84 3.06 4.09
CA GLY A 31 -18.84 1.65 4.44
C GLY A 31 -17.54 0.95 4.02
N ILE A 32 -17.12 1.15 2.77
CA ILE A 32 -15.88 0.61 2.22
C ILE A 32 -14.67 1.21 2.94
N GLN A 33 -14.63 2.53 3.12
CA GLN A 33 -13.54 3.20 3.83
C GLN A 33 -13.34 2.62 5.23
N LYS A 34 -14.43 2.37 5.97
CA LYS A 34 -14.39 1.78 7.31
C LYS A 34 -13.81 0.37 7.28
N LEU A 35 -14.23 -0.44 6.31
CA LEU A 35 -13.73 -1.82 6.15
C LEU A 35 -12.22 -1.84 5.85
N ILE A 36 -11.75 -0.98 4.95
CA ILE A 36 -10.33 -0.88 4.61
C ILE A 36 -9.51 -0.40 5.82
N LYS A 37 -9.98 0.65 6.53
CA LYS A 37 -9.34 1.14 7.76
C LYS A 37 -9.21 0.05 8.82
N ASN A 38 -10.25 -0.77 9.00
CA ASN A 38 -10.22 -1.88 9.94
C ASN A 38 -9.17 -2.93 9.56
N GLU A 39 -9.08 -3.30 8.28
CA GLU A 39 -8.09 -4.27 7.81
C GLU A 39 -6.66 -3.73 7.96
N VAL A 40 -6.44 -2.45 7.62
CA VAL A 40 -5.15 -1.76 7.85
C VAL A 40 -4.78 -1.76 9.33
N SER A 41 -5.73 -1.43 10.21
CA SER A 41 -5.51 -1.42 11.67
C SER A 41 -5.13 -2.81 12.20
N LYS A 42 -5.82 -3.86 11.75
CA LYS A 42 -5.52 -5.25 12.09
C LYS A 42 -4.10 -5.66 11.69
N TRP A 43 -3.60 -5.23 10.53
CA TRP A 43 -2.22 -5.52 10.11
C TRP A 43 -1.20 -4.64 10.83
N SER A 44 -1.53 -3.38 11.09
CA SER A 44 -0.69 -2.47 11.88
C SER A 44 -0.45 -3.02 13.30
N GLN A 45 -1.50 -3.55 13.95
CA GLN A 45 -1.40 -4.21 15.26
C GLN A 45 -0.52 -5.48 15.26
N LYS A 46 -0.33 -6.11 14.10
CA LYS A 46 0.61 -7.23 13.92
C LYS A 46 2.06 -6.77 13.67
N GLY A 47 2.32 -5.48 13.77
CA GLY A 47 3.65 -4.88 13.64
C GLY A 47 4.07 -4.58 12.20
N LEU A 48 3.14 -4.53 11.24
CA LEU A 48 3.46 -4.07 9.89
C LEU A 48 3.38 -2.55 9.82
N ASN A 49 4.32 -1.94 9.10
CA ASN A 49 4.25 -0.52 8.76
C ASN A 49 3.30 -0.32 7.56
N ILE A 50 2.00 -0.26 7.86
CA ILE A 50 0.92 -0.10 6.89
C ILE A 50 0.07 1.12 7.21
N LEU A 51 -0.22 1.93 6.19
CA LEU A 51 -0.95 3.19 6.32
C LEU A 51 -2.15 3.22 5.38
N TYR A 52 -3.28 3.72 5.90
CA TYR A 52 -4.44 4.06 5.09
C TYR A 52 -4.38 5.55 4.72
N ARG A 53 -4.59 5.86 3.44
CA ARG A 53 -4.73 7.24 2.97
C ARG A 53 -5.97 7.36 2.11
N HIS A 54 -6.77 8.37 2.41
CA HIS A 54 -7.91 8.74 1.61
C HIS A 54 -7.77 10.18 1.13
N ARG A 55 -8.23 10.44 -0.09
CA ARG A 55 -8.20 11.77 -0.69
C ARG A 55 -9.61 12.24 -0.99
N PHE A 56 -9.97 13.39 -0.44
CA PHE A 56 -11.28 14.01 -0.67
C PHE A 56 -11.42 14.63 -2.08
N ILE A 57 -10.30 15.05 -2.69
CA ILE A 57 -10.31 15.70 -4.02
C ILE A 57 -9.65 14.78 -5.05
N ARG A 58 -10.44 14.17 -5.93
CA ARG A 58 -10.01 13.22 -6.98
C ARG A 58 -9.36 13.88 -8.21
N THR A 59 -8.49 14.87 -8.02
CA THR A 59 -7.78 15.53 -9.14
C THR A 59 -6.61 14.67 -9.64
N GLY A 60 -6.56 14.39 -10.94
CA GLY A 60 -5.49 13.60 -11.55
C GLY A 60 -5.59 12.08 -11.34
N TYR A 61 -6.71 11.59 -10.81
CA TYR A 61 -7.03 10.15 -10.65
C TYR A 61 -5.86 9.36 -10.01
N LYS A 62 -5.51 8.18 -10.56
CA LYS A 62 -4.43 7.32 -10.08
C LYS A 62 -3.10 8.05 -9.96
N ALA A 63 -2.72 8.83 -10.96
CA ALA A 63 -1.46 9.59 -10.94
C ALA A 63 -1.45 10.67 -9.85
N GLY A 64 -2.58 11.34 -9.63
CA GLY A 64 -2.73 12.34 -8.57
C GLY A 64 -2.68 11.73 -7.17
N ASN A 65 -3.31 10.58 -6.98
CA ASN A 65 -3.29 9.85 -5.71
C ASN A 65 -1.87 9.36 -5.37
N LEU A 66 -1.19 8.75 -6.34
CA LEU A 66 0.21 8.35 -6.22
C LEU A 66 1.12 9.54 -5.90
N LYS A 67 0.97 10.66 -6.61
CA LYS A 67 1.76 11.88 -6.35
C LYS A 67 1.58 12.38 -4.92
N SER A 68 0.35 12.35 -4.39
CA SER A 68 0.09 12.78 -3.00
C SER A 68 0.71 11.85 -1.98
N ALA A 69 0.72 10.54 -2.23
CA ALA A 69 1.36 9.55 -1.36
C ALA A 69 2.89 9.73 -1.36
N MET A 70 3.48 9.88 -2.53
CA MET A 70 4.93 10.06 -2.72
C MET A 70 5.48 11.38 -2.16
N ALA A 71 4.62 12.39 -1.95
CA ALA A 71 5.03 13.67 -1.36
C ALA A 71 5.27 13.60 0.16
N CYS A 72 4.95 12.49 0.82
CA CYS A 72 5.09 12.37 2.28
C CYS A 72 6.55 12.16 2.68
N ASP A 73 7.00 12.84 3.75
CA ASP A 73 8.40 12.81 4.17
C ASP A 73 8.91 11.42 4.50
N TYR A 74 8.07 10.58 5.13
CA TYR A 74 8.44 9.20 5.45
C TYR A 74 8.73 8.31 4.23
N VAL A 75 8.31 8.71 3.01
CA VAL A 75 8.60 7.94 1.80
C VAL A 75 10.04 8.18 1.32
N LYS A 76 10.66 9.31 1.72
CA LYS A 76 12.01 9.69 1.29
C LYS A 76 13.09 8.73 1.78
N ASP A 77 12.81 7.95 2.82
CA ASP A 77 13.72 6.94 3.37
C ASP A 77 13.70 5.62 2.58
N TYR A 78 12.84 5.49 1.56
CA TYR A 78 12.68 4.29 0.74
C TYR A 78 13.23 4.49 -0.67
N GLU A 79 14.01 3.53 -1.16
CA GLU A 79 14.69 3.58 -2.46
C GLU A 79 13.79 3.15 -3.63
N PHE A 80 12.90 2.18 -3.38
CA PHE A 80 12.06 1.57 -4.41
C PHE A 80 10.58 1.75 -4.10
N VAL A 81 9.77 1.82 -5.15
CA VAL A 81 8.31 1.87 -5.06
C VAL A 81 7.72 0.79 -5.95
N ALA A 82 6.95 -0.12 -5.34
CA ALA A 82 6.11 -1.06 -6.06
C ALA A 82 4.66 -0.55 -6.06
N ILE A 83 4.00 -0.59 -7.21
CA ILE A 83 2.61 -0.14 -7.38
C ILE A 83 1.77 -1.34 -7.79
N PHE A 84 0.73 -1.63 -7.02
CA PHE A 84 -0.23 -2.69 -7.30
C PHE A 84 -1.62 -2.07 -7.50
N ASP A 85 -2.38 -2.60 -8.46
CA ASP A 85 -3.80 -2.29 -8.56
C ASP A 85 -4.58 -2.96 -7.43
N ALA A 86 -5.74 -2.41 -7.07
CA ALA A 86 -6.49 -2.81 -5.88
C ALA A 86 -7.02 -4.26 -5.93
N ASP A 87 -7.09 -4.85 -7.11
CA ASP A 87 -7.48 -6.23 -7.38
C ASP A 87 -6.30 -7.19 -7.61
N PHE A 88 -5.06 -6.67 -7.62
CA PHE A 88 -3.85 -7.45 -7.82
C PHE A 88 -3.37 -8.09 -6.50
N GLN A 89 -2.99 -9.37 -6.59
CA GLN A 89 -2.47 -10.15 -5.48
C GLN A 89 -1.04 -10.60 -5.82
N PRO A 90 0.00 -9.89 -5.36
CA PRO A 90 1.37 -10.26 -5.67
C PRO A 90 1.75 -11.59 -5.00
N ASN A 91 2.62 -12.36 -5.65
CA ASN A 91 3.28 -13.49 -5.00
C ASN A 91 4.17 -12.99 -3.85
N PRO A 92 4.29 -13.73 -2.73
CA PRO A 92 5.10 -13.32 -1.59
C PRO A 92 6.55 -12.94 -1.94
N ASP A 93 7.14 -13.61 -2.92
CA ASP A 93 8.54 -13.41 -3.32
C ASP A 93 8.74 -12.30 -4.38
N PHE A 94 7.68 -11.58 -4.77
CA PHE A 94 7.71 -10.54 -5.80
C PHE A 94 8.87 -9.54 -5.64
N LEU A 95 9.06 -8.99 -4.44
CA LEU A 95 10.12 -8.01 -4.18
C LEU A 95 11.52 -8.64 -4.29
N LYS A 96 11.69 -9.87 -3.78
CA LYS A 96 12.96 -10.61 -3.89
C LYS A 96 13.31 -10.93 -5.34
N GLN A 97 12.32 -11.19 -6.18
CA GLN A 97 12.54 -11.47 -7.60
C GLN A 97 12.78 -10.19 -8.42
N THR A 98 12.25 -9.04 -8.01
CA THR A 98 12.28 -7.81 -8.84
C THR A 98 13.39 -6.83 -8.47
N ILE A 99 13.60 -6.57 -7.17
CA ILE A 99 14.57 -5.57 -6.69
C ILE A 99 16.00 -5.85 -7.15
N PRO A 100 16.52 -7.10 -7.20
CA PRO A 100 17.89 -7.37 -7.62
C PRO A 100 18.26 -6.88 -9.03
N TYR A 101 17.28 -6.65 -9.92
CA TYR A 101 17.53 -6.16 -11.28
C TYR A 101 17.85 -4.66 -11.36
N PHE A 102 17.66 -3.91 -10.28
CA PHE A 102 18.00 -2.48 -10.22
C PHE A 102 19.41 -2.22 -9.68
N LYS A 103 20.23 -3.28 -9.58
CA LYS A 103 21.63 -3.22 -9.18
C LYS A 103 22.57 -3.32 -10.37
#